data_AF-A0A813LED3-F1
#
_entry.id   AF-A0A813LED3-F1
#
_cell.length_a   1.000
_cell.length_b   1.000
_cell.length_c   1.000
_cell.angle_alpha   90.00
_cell.angle_beta   90.00
_cell.angle_gamma   90.00
#
_symmetry.space_group_name_H-M   'P 1'
#
loop_
_entity.id
_entity.type
_entity.pdbx_description
1 polymer ?
#
loop_
_entity_poly.entity_id
_entity_poly.type
_entity_poly.pdbx_seq_one_letter_code
_entity_poly.pdbx_strand_id
1 'polypeptide(L)'
;MQRWSGPCWQASRMSCRSRVYAGARRAFSNNNNIGLSGGEGKDWTFRVTKQVELRVEVFVCDDLTASAEADVLVNSGNEFVAGTAFPYFPRGGLADSRKAFEEGAQNEWQRDWQSSANWKGMSAGAGMLYPVECMDGCVRRAGGRDAMQAEIAKQKGLVSEELAPAGRGMPANWSGFVKSFFGRAELPTSPGRDEFLLPHGCFLATESPGKLRSLYPEGVLHAVVAYHNSRPDWEGFVKACYKRILRDVLLPDINSSNNDNNNNNQDSLPGATLDQSPLEHAITRVNTELFHRRHIKSVATPFLGTGVRAVPLEEGIRLAAEAVKEVVAEAEGEKAEGTVVVLKRLRFSVRQEESVQVAEEIFSKTFVA
;
A
#
# COMPACT_ATOMS: atom_id res chain seq x y z
N MET A 1 26.72 42.38 26.86
CA MET A 1 26.46 41.01 26.34
C MET A 1 25.93 40.16 27.49
N GLN A 2 24.61 40.04 27.63
CA GLN A 2 23.98 39.14 28.62
C GLN A 2 23.52 37.87 27.88
N ARG A 3 24.03 36.71 28.32
CA ARG A 3 23.57 35.41 27.83
C ARG A 3 22.36 34.96 28.63
N TRP A 4 21.25 34.75 27.95
CA TRP A 4 20.07 34.08 28.50
C TRP A 4 20.26 32.56 28.38
N SER A 5 20.21 31.86 29.50
CA SER A 5 20.12 30.40 29.59
C SER A 5 18.66 30.01 29.82
N GLY A 6 17.98 29.56 28.75
CA GLY A 6 16.63 29.00 28.83
C GLY A 6 16.63 27.51 29.26
N PRO A 7 15.50 27.00 29.77
CA PRO A 7 15.43 25.68 30.38
C PRO A 7 15.45 24.55 29.33
N CYS A 8 16.25 23.53 29.62
CA CYS A 8 16.36 22.30 28.84
C CYS A 8 15.13 21.40 29.11
N TRP A 9 14.18 21.35 28.18
CA TRP A 9 13.08 20.38 28.23
C TRP A 9 13.53 19.06 27.60
N GLN A 10 13.52 18.00 28.40
CA GLN A 10 13.72 16.62 27.94
C GLN A 10 12.52 16.20 27.08
N ALA A 11 12.78 15.83 25.82
CA ALA A 11 11.78 15.19 24.98
C ALA A 11 11.40 13.83 25.56
N SER A 12 10.17 13.72 26.04
CA SER A 12 9.55 12.45 26.45
C SER A 12 9.56 11.50 25.25
N ARG A 13 10.38 10.44 25.31
CA ARG A 13 10.29 9.30 24.40
C ARG A 13 8.89 8.67 24.57
N MET A 14 7.98 8.93 23.65
CA MET A 14 6.81 8.06 23.46
C MET A 14 7.33 6.72 22.94
N SER A 15 7.54 5.79 23.87
CA SER A 15 7.73 4.38 23.59
C SER A 15 6.47 3.86 22.90
N CYS A 16 6.55 3.43 21.64
CA CYS A 16 5.59 2.50 21.07
C CYS A 16 5.56 1.27 21.99
N ARG A 17 4.56 1.18 22.88
CA ARG A 17 4.32 -0.02 23.66
C ARG A 17 3.38 -0.89 22.83
N SER A 18 3.92 -1.81 22.04
CA SER A 18 3.14 -2.96 21.60
C SER A 18 2.82 -3.80 22.84
N ARG A 19 1.62 -3.66 23.40
CA ARG A 19 1.16 -4.56 24.46
C ARG A 19 0.77 -5.89 23.81
N VAL A 20 1.72 -6.81 23.70
CA VAL A 20 1.42 -8.18 23.32
C VAL A 20 0.98 -8.93 24.58
N TYR A 21 -0.33 -9.04 24.78
CA TYR A 21 -0.89 -9.88 25.84
C TYR A 21 -0.94 -11.34 25.39
N ALA A 22 -0.22 -12.21 26.09
CA ALA A 22 -0.23 -13.65 25.85
C ALA A 22 -1.50 -14.28 26.44
N GLY A 23 -2.53 -14.48 25.61
CA GLY A 23 -3.74 -15.23 25.96
C GLY A 23 -3.58 -16.74 25.69
N ALA A 24 -3.98 -17.56 26.65
CA ALA A 24 -3.89 -19.03 26.58
C ALA A 24 -4.81 -19.63 25.48
N ARG A 25 -4.26 -20.57 24.70
CA ARG A 25 -4.97 -21.29 23.62
C ARG A 25 -5.99 -22.28 24.20
N ARG A 26 -7.24 -22.24 23.72
CA ARG A 26 -8.19 -23.37 23.78
C ARG A 26 -8.37 -23.95 22.39
N ALA A 27 -8.18 -25.26 22.26
CA ALA A 27 -8.50 -26.02 21.06
C ALA A 27 -10.03 -26.22 20.96
N PHE A 28 -10.63 -25.93 19.80
CA PHE A 28 -12.01 -26.30 19.49
C PHE A 28 -12.15 -26.84 18.07
N SER A 29 -13.09 -27.76 17.92
CA SER A 29 -13.31 -28.68 16.80
C SER A 29 -14.41 -28.22 15.84
N ASN A 30 -14.20 -28.52 14.55
CA ASN A 30 -15.10 -28.62 13.39
C ASN A 30 -16.59 -28.23 13.54
N ASN A 31 -16.98 -27.15 12.86
CA ASN A 31 -17.86 -27.09 11.67
C ASN A 31 -18.22 -25.62 11.44
N ASN A 32 -17.81 -25.04 10.30
CA ASN A 32 -18.14 -23.68 9.84
C ASN A 32 -18.11 -22.55 10.90
N ASN A 33 -17.13 -22.54 11.80
CA ASN A 33 -17.03 -21.50 12.81
C ASN A 33 -15.84 -20.57 12.53
N ILE A 34 -16.16 -19.33 12.17
CA ILE A 34 -15.29 -18.17 12.32
C ILE A 34 -14.90 -18.10 13.80
N GLY A 35 -13.67 -18.51 14.13
CA GLY A 35 -13.15 -18.46 15.49
C GLY A 35 -12.49 -17.12 15.76
N LEU A 36 -13.03 -16.33 16.70
CA LEU A 36 -12.43 -15.10 17.21
C LEU A 36 -11.51 -15.44 18.39
N SER A 37 -10.22 -15.06 18.36
CA SER A 37 -9.29 -15.31 19.46
C SER A 37 -8.75 -14.02 20.09
N GLY A 38 -8.75 -13.96 21.43
CA GLY A 38 -8.50 -12.74 22.20
C GLY A 38 -7.03 -12.33 22.32
N GLY A 39 -6.61 -11.38 21.48
CA GLY A 39 -5.64 -10.32 21.79
C GLY A 39 -6.29 -8.97 21.43
N GLU A 40 -5.71 -7.82 21.78
CA GLU A 40 -6.26 -6.47 21.46
C GLU A 40 -6.28 -6.14 19.94
N GLY A 41 -6.24 -7.15 19.07
CA GLY A 41 -6.56 -7.05 17.65
C GLY A 41 -7.54 -8.16 17.29
N LYS A 42 -8.50 -7.85 16.40
CA LYS A 42 -9.49 -8.82 15.93
C LYS A 42 -8.93 -9.58 14.73
N ASP A 43 -9.16 -10.88 14.74
CA ASP A 43 -8.69 -11.79 13.70
C ASP A 43 -9.83 -12.61 13.10
N TRP A 44 -9.78 -12.78 11.79
CA TRP A 44 -10.63 -13.72 11.05
C TRP A 44 -9.74 -14.77 10.43
N THR A 45 -10.13 -16.02 10.53
CA THR A 45 -9.36 -17.14 9.99
C THR A 45 -10.19 -17.84 8.93
N PHE A 46 -9.66 -17.91 7.72
CA PHE A 46 -10.28 -18.49 6.55
C PHE A 46 -9.50 -19.70 6.09
N ARG A 47 -10.17 -20.81 5.83
CA ARG A 47 -9.54 -21.93 5.14
C ARG A 47 -9.64 -21.66 3.64
N VAL A 48 -8.51 -21.36 3.00
CA VAL A 48 -8.44 -20.99 1.58
C VAL A 48 -8.40 -22.25 0.71
N THR A 49 -7.55 -23.20 1.08
CA THR A 49 -7.53 -24.54 0.50
C THR A 49 -7.43 -25.56 1.64
N LYS A 50 -7.45 -26.87 1.35
CA LYS A 50 -7.16 -27.87 2.40
C LYS A 50 -5.79 -27.68 3.05
N GLN A 51 -4.88 -26.99 2.36
CA GLN A 51 -3.49 -26.82 2.75
C GLN A 51 -3.12 -25.38 3.11
N VAL A 52 -4.03 -24.41 3.00
CA VAL A 52 -3.72 -23.01 3.27
C VAL A 52 -4.82 -22.39 4.12
N GLU A 53 -4.40 -21.77 5.21
CA GLU A 53 -5.25 -20.99 6.10
C GLU A 53 -4.82 -19.53 6.02
N LEU A 54 -5.73 -18.62 5.69
CA LEU A 54 -5.49 -17.18 5.66
C LEU A 54 -6.09 -16.56 6.92
N ARG A 55 -5.26 -15.97 7.76
CA ARG A 55 -5.68 -15.15 8.89
C ARG A 55 -5.62 -13.68 8.50
N VAL A 56 -6.76 -13.00 8.54
CA VAL A 56 -6.85 -11.55 8.40
C VAL A 56 -6.86 -10.93 9.79
N GLU A 57 -6.00 -9.96 10.02
CA GLU A 57 -5.88 -9.27 11.31
C GLU A 57 -6.04 -7.77 11.09
N VAL A 58 -6.76 -7.08 11.98
CA VAL A 58 -6.76 -5.61 12.03
C VAL A 58 -6.14 -5.18 13.35
N PHE A 59 -5.18 -4.26 13.30
CA PHE A 59 -4.45 -3.80 14.49
C PHE A 59 -4.16 -2.30 14.45
N VAL A 60 -4.05 -1.69 15.63
CA VAL A 60 -3.64 -0.29 15.76
C VAL A 60 -2.13 -0.17 15.61
N CYS A 61 -1.69 0.72 14.73
CA CYS A 61 -0.30 1.02 14.48
C CYS A 61 -0.16 2.48 14.01
N ASP A 62 0.60 3.27 14.76
CA ASP A 62 0.89 4.66 14.39
C ASP A 62 1.75 4.74 13.12
N ASP A 63 2.70 3.82 13.02
CA ASP A 63 3.69 3.75 11.95
C ASP A 63 4.04 2.29 11.62
N LEU A 64 3.50 1.79 10.50
CA LEU A 64 3.84 0.47 9.98
C LEU A 64 5.36 0.30 9.86
N THR A 65 6.09 1.36 9.49
CA THR A 65 7.54 1.30 9.33
C THR A 65 8.32 1.20 10.65
N ALA A 66 7.62 1.14 11.78
CA ALA A 66 8.20 0.91 13.10
C ALA A 66 7.90 -0.50 13.65
N SER A 67 6.75 -1.11 13.32
CA SER A 67 6.37 -2.42 13.88
C SER A 67 5.12 -3.03 13.22
N ALA A 68 5.29 -4.10 12.43
CA ALA A 68 4.16 -4.93 11.99
C ALA A 68 4.43 -6.44 12.00
N GLU A 69 5.64 -6.88 12.39
CA GLU A 69 6.06 -8.31 12.39
C GLU A 69 5.51 -9.09 11.18
N ALA A 70 5.87 -8.63 9.99
CA ALA A 70 5.42 -9.23 8.73
C ALA A 70 6.60 -9.42 7.79
N ASP A 71 6.47 -10.34 6.84
CA ASP A 71 7.53 -10.62 5.87
C ASP A 71 7.64 -9.49 4.85
N VAL A 72 6.48 -8.96 4.44
CA VAL A 72 6.34 -7.93 3.39
C VAL A 72 5.50 -6.76 3.87
N LEU A 73 5.86 -5.55 3.44
CA LEU A 73 5.09 -4.32 3.65
C LEU A 73 4.41 -3.84 2.37
N VAL A 74 3.13 -3.47 2.42
CA VAL A 74 2.48 -2.73 1.35
C VAL A 74 2.63 -1.23 1.60
N ASN A 75 3.29 -0.57 0.66
CA ASN A 75 3.38 0.88 0.58
C ASN A 75 2.30 1.40 -0.37
N SER A 76 1.30 2.12 0.15
CA SER A 76 0.33 2.86 -0.65
C SER A 76 0.99 4.08 -1.29
N GLY A 77 1.55 3.91 -2.48
CA GLY A 77 2.40 4.89 -3.17
C GLY A 77 1.69 5.74 -4.23
N ASN A 78 2.48 6.67 -4.80
CA ASN A 78 2.09 7.35 -6.03
C ASN A 78 2.56 6.60 -7.29
N GLU A 79 1.99 6.97 -8.44
CA GLU A 79 2.23 6.38 -9.76
C GLU A 79 3.72 6.46 -10.14
N PHE A 80 4.43 7.47 -9.65
CA PHE A 80 5.87 7.63 -9.88
C PHE A 80 6.71 6.73 -8.97
N VAL A 81 6.10 6.13 -7.95
CA VAL A 81 6.75 5.42 -6.83
C VAL A 81 7.84 6.31 -6.22
N ALA A 82 7.64 7.63 -6.26
CA ALA A 82 8.69 8.60 -6.00
C ALA A 82 8.68 9.10 -4.53
N GLY A 83 7.84 8.50 -3.68
CA GLY A 83 7.58 8.98 -2.33
C GLY A 83 7.17 10.43 -2.32
N THR A 84 7.69 11.19 -1.35
CA THR A 84 7.34 12.61 -1.15
C THR A 84 7.91 13.57 -2.19
N ALA A 85 8.62 13.08 -3.22
CA ALA A 85 9.15 13.95 -4.27
C ALA A 85 8.05 14.59 -5.13
N PHE A 86 6.87 13.95 -5.20
CA PHE A 86 5.68 14.51 -5.83
C PHE A 86 4.62 14.84 -4.77
N PRO A 87 3.87 15.93 -4.95
CA PRO A 87 2.80 16.27 -4.03
C PRO A 87 1.71 15.19 -4.11
N TYR A 88 1.39 14.54 -2.99
CA TYR A 88 0.22 13.65 -2.88
C TYR A 88 -1.12 14.39 -2.94
N PHE A 89 -1.07 15.73 -2.86
CA PHE A 89 -2.24 16.58 -2.79
C PHE A 89 -2.39 17.37 -4.10
N PRO A 90 -3.63 17.55 -4.60
CA PRO A 90 -3.93 18.61 -5.56
C PRO A 90 -3.37 19.93 -5.05
N ARG A 91 -2.70 20.70 -5.91
CA ARG A 91 -2.42 22.11 -5.66
C ARG A 91 -3.76 22.85 -5.58
N GLY A 92 -4.34 22.89 -4.38
CA GLY A 92 -5.65 23.46 -4.10
C GLY A 92 -5.62 24.22 -2.78
N GLY A 93 -4.84 25.30 -2.74
CA GLY A 93 -4.98 26.37 -1.77
C GLY A 93 -4.93 27.70 -2.52
N LEU A 94 -5.87 28.61 -2.22
CA LEU A 94 -6.06 29.90 -2.90
C LEU A 94 -4.75 30.68 -3.08
N ALA A 95 -4.66 31.37 -4.22
CA ALA A 95 -3.58 32.29 -4.53
C ALA A 95 -3.54 33.47 -3.55
N ASP A 96 -2.30 33.92 -3.31
CA ASP A 96 -1.83 35.10 -2.54
C ASP A 96 -1.68 35.00 -1.02
N SER A 97 -0.47 34.62 -0.60
CA SER A 97 0.07 34.74 0.78
C SER A 97 1.16 35.82 0.92
N ARG A 98 1.19 36.83 0.02
CA ARG A 98 2.21 37.90 0.08
C ARG A 98 2.20 38.71 1.38
N LYS A 99 1.06 38.77 2.08
CA LYS A 99 0.95 39.43 3.41
C LYS A 99 1.36 38.55 4.60
N ALA A 100 1.50 37.23 4.43
CA ALA A 100 1.80 36.31 5.54
C ALA A 100 3.30 36.26 5.92
N PHE A 101 4.17 36.91 5.13
CA PHE A 101 5.62 36.88 5.32
C PHE A 101 6.18 38.11 6.05
N GLU A 102 5.43 39.21 6.07
CA GLU A 102 5.95 40.52 6.51
C GLU A 102 5.61 40.83 7.98
N GLU A 103 4.66 40.12 8.59
CA GLU A 103 4.21 40.39 9.97
C GLU A 103 4.68 39.29 10.94
N GLY A 104 5.96 39.40 11.33
CA GLY A 104 6.68 38.68 12.40
C GLY A 104 5.96 37.57 13.18
N ALA A 105 6.18 36.32 12.77
CA ALA A 105 5.82 35.12 13.55
C ALA A 105 6.59 35.05 14.88
N GLN A 106 5.91 34.66 15.98
CA GLN A 106 6.41 34.80 17.35
C GLN A 106 6.86 33.49 18.03
N ASN A 107 6.73 32.30 17.42
CA ASN A 107 7.23 31.02 18.01
C ASN A 107 7.49 29.86 16.99
N GLU A 108 8.21 28.81 17.43
CA GLU A 108 8.96 27.83 16.60
C GLU A 108 8.13 26.89 15.70
N TRP A 109 6.96 26.42 16.12
CA TRP A 109 6.12 25.58 15.27
C TRP A 109 5.59 26.34 14.04
N GLN A 110 5.54 27.68 14.09
CA GLN A 110 5.24 28.55 12.96
C GLN A 110 6.41 28.66 11.97
N ARG A 111 7.65 28.29 12.35
CA ARG A 111 8.83 28.17 11.48
C ARG A 111 9.00 26.78 10.85
N ASP A 112 8.65 25.71 11.56
CA ASP A 112 8.74 24.33 11.03
C ASP A 112 7.79 24.06 9.85
N TRP A 113 6.65 24.74 9.88
CA TRP A 113 5.69 24.86 8.79
C TRP A 113 6.35 25.44 7.49
N GLN A 114 7.26 26.42 7.61
CA GLN A 114 7.93 27.08 6.48
C GLN A 114 9.02 26.21 5.79
N SER A 115 9.47 25.13 6.43
CA SER A 115 10.51 24.21 5.94
C SER A 115 10.00 22.98 5.15
N SER A 116 8.73 22.93 4.77
CA SER A 116 8.17 21.97 3.80
C SER A 116 8.67 22.26 2.36
N ALA A 117 9.94 21.95 2.10
CA ALA A 117 10.79 22.70 1.16
C ALA A 117 10.58 22.56 -0.37
N ASN A 118 9.35 22.40 -0.87
CA ASN A 118 8.96 22.89 -2.21
C ASN A 118 7.50 23.36 -2.26
N TRP A 119 6.86 23.48 -1.08
CA TRP A 119 5.47 23.87 -0.92
C TRP A 119 5.30 25.30 -0.39
N LYS A 120 6.38 26.12 -0.48
CA LYS A 120 6.44 27.51 0.00
C LYS A 120 5.93 27.67 1.45
N GLY A 121 6.11 26.66 2.28
CA GLY A 121 5.82 26.79 3.69
C GLY A 121 4.33 26.87 4.00
N MET A 122 3.52 25.92 3.53
CA MET A 122 2.15 25.72 3.99
C MET A 122 2.04 24.45 4.87
N SER A 123 1.54 24.60 6.09
CA SER A 123 1.03 23.56 6.96
C SER A 123 -0.25 23.15 6.31
N ALA A 124 -0.43 21.86 6.30
CA ALA A 124 -1.61 21.26 5.74
C ALA A 124 -2.86 21.63 6.60
N GLY A 125 -2.69 22.28 7.76
CA GLY A 125 -3.77 22.60 8.69
C GLY A 125 -4.14 21.40 9.56
N ALA A 126 -5.01 21.62 10.54
CA ALA A 126 -5.50 20.52 11.38
C ALA A 126 -6.28 19.51 10.52
N GLY A 127 -5.85 18.24 10.52
CA GLY A 127 -6.52 17.16 9.79
C GLY A 127 -5.95 16.84 8.40
N MET A 128 -4.91 17.53 7.93
CA MET A 128 -4.21 17.14 6.71
C MET A 128 -2.83 16.55 7.04
N LEU A 129 -2.49 15.44 6.37
CA LEU A 129 -1.21 14.75 6.56
C LEU A 129 -0.11 15.45 5.78
N TYR A 130 1.05 15.69 6.41
CA TYR A 130 2.23 16.07 5.63
C TYR A 130 2.64 14.89 4.72
N PRO A 131 3.21 15.15 3.53
CA PRO A 131 3.73 14.07 2.67
C PRO A 131 4.66 13.09 3.41
N VAL A 132 5.41 13.58 4.40
CA VAL A 132 6.31 12.76 5.24
C VAL A 132 5.57 11.86 6.24
N GLU A 133 4.30 12.16 6.54
CA GLU A 133 3.43 11.37 7.41
C GLU A 133 2.56 10.39 6.62
N CYS A 134 2.53 10.52 5.29
CA CYS A 134 1.94 9.54 4.41
C CYS A 134 2.80 8.27 4.41
N MET A 135 2.17 7.11 4.19
CA MET A 135 2.83 5.82 4.24
C MET A 135 4.10 5.76 3.36
N ASP A 136 4.01 6.29 2.14
CA ASP A 136 5.14 6.30 1.20
C ASP A 136 6.29 7.22 1.66
N GLY A 137 5.99 8.31 2.39
CA GLY A 137 6.99 9.11 3.07
C GLY A 137 7.67 8.37 4.22
N CYS A 138 6.90 7.64 5.04
CA CYS A 138 7.45 6.80 6.10
C CYS A 138 8.35 5.70 5.54
N VAL A 139 7.92 5.01 4.49
CA VAL A 139 8.67 3.93 3.83
C VAL A 139 10.01 4.43 3.30
N ARG A 140 10.04 5.57 2.63
CA ARG A 140 11.31 6.15 2.15
C ARG A 140 12.25 6.55 3.27
N ARG A 141 11.72 7.11 4.36
CA ARG A 141 12.52 7.51 5.52
C ARG A 141 13.11 6.27 6.22
N ALA A 142 12.31 5.24 6.43
CA ALA A 142 12.75 4.00 7.07
C ALA A 142 13.73 3.20 6.19
N GLY A 143 13.49 3.15 4.88
CA GLY A 143 14.36 2.50 3.91
C GLY A 143 15.65 3.27 3.59
N GLY A 144 15.69 4.57 3.90
CA GLY A 144 16.70 5.50 3.42
C GLY A 144 16.36 6.00 2.01
N ARG A 145 16.32 7.32 1.81
CA ARG A 145 15.83 7.95 0.57
C ARG A 145 16.51 7.40 -0.68
N ASP A 146 17.85 7.38 -0.68
CA ASP A 146 18.65 7.04 -1.85
C ASP A 146 18.65 5.52 -2.09
N ALA A 147 18.72 4.72 -1.02
CA ALA A 147 18.67 3.27 -1.11
C ALA A 147 17.31 2.78 -1.64
N MET A 148 16.21 3.36 -1.14
CA MET A 148 14.87 3.05 -1.65
C MET A 148 14.72 3.51 -3.10
N GLN A 149 15.23 4.70 -3.46
CA GLN A 149 15.20 5.18 -4.84
C GLN A 149 15.99 4.27 -5.79
N ALA A 150 17.16 3.78 -5.35
CA ALA A 150 17.99 2.86 -6.14
C ALA A 150 17.27 1.53 -6.39
N GLU A 151 16.59 0.97 -5.39
CA GLU A 151 15.86 -0.28 -5.57
C GLU A 151 14.66 -0.10 -6.49
N ILE A 152 13.90 0.99 -6.35
CA ILE A 152 12.81 1.32 -7.29
C ILE A 152 13.34 1.49 -8.72
N ALA A 153 14.47 2.17 -8.90
CA ALA A 153 15.09 2.37 -10.21
C ALA A 153 15.54 1.04 -10.85
N LYS A 154 16.15 0.14 -10.06
CA LYS A 154 16.53 -1.21 -10.49
C LYS A 154 15.31 -1.98 -11.00
N GLN A 155 14.22 -2.00 -10.23
CA GLN A 155 13.01 -2.76 -10.58
C GLN A 155 12.32 -2.17 -11.82
N LYS A 156 12.27 -0.84 -11.95
CA LYS A 156 11.81 -0.18 -13.19
C LYS A 156 12.68 -0.56 -14.40
N GLY A 157 14.00 -0.64 -14.21
CA GLY A 157 14.93 -1.10 -15.25
C GLY A 157 14.62 -2.51 -15.74
N LEU A 158 14.37 -3.46 -14.82
CA LEU A 158 13.98 -4.83 -15.16
C LEU A 158 12.66 -4.89 -15.94
N VAL A 159 11.67 -4.08 -15.54
CA VAL A 159 10.40 -3.99 -16.29
C VAL A 159 10.62 -3.42 -17.69
N SER A 160 11.48 -2.40 -17.83
CA SER A 160 11.82 -1.83 -19.15
C SER A 160 12.57 -2.83 -20.03
N GLU A 161 13.51 -3.59 -19.47
CA GLU A 161 14.23 -4.66 -20.17
C GLU A 161 13.26 -5.74 -20.67
N GLU A 162 12.25 -6.09 -19.86
CA GLU A 162 11.23 -7.06 -20.25
C GLU A 162 10.33 -6.59 -21.39
N LEU A 163 10.12 -5.28 -21.49
CA LEU A 163 9.34 -4.68 -22.58
C LEU A 163 10.12 -4.56 -23.89
N ALA A 164 11.46 -4.52 -23.84
CA ALA A 164 12.31 -4.26 -25.01
C ALA A 164 12.19 -5.31 -26.15
N PRO A 165 12.15 -6.63 -25.88
CA PRO A 165 12.04 -7.67 -26.93
C PRO A 165 10.77 -7.57 -27.77
N ALA A 166 9.71 -6.93 -27.26
CA ALA A 166 8.45 -6.82 -27.98
C ALA A 166 8.52 -5.90 -29.22
N GLY A 167 9.65 -5.22 -29.47
CA GLY A 167 9.79 -4.23 -30.56
C GLY A 167 8.86 -3.02 -30.39
N ARG A 168 8.13 -2.97 -29.28
CA ARG A 168 7.27 -1.86 -28.88
C ARG A 168 8.16 -0.97 -28.05
N GLY A 169 8.76 0.05 -28.68
CA GLY A 169 9.22 1.20 -27.90
C GLY A 169 8.09 1.62 -26.95
N MET A 170 8.43 2.07 -25.73
CA MET A 170 7.42 2.51 -24.76
C MET A 170 6.40 3.37 -25.53
N PRO A 171 5.12 2.98 -25.62
CA PRO A 171 4.25 3.57 -26.62
C PRO A 171 4.22 5.08 -26.39
N ALA A 172 4.50 5.89 -27.41
CA ALA A 172 4.69 7.34 -27.27
C ALA A 172 3.47 8.07 -26.66
N ASN A 173 2.32 7.41 -26.57
CA ASN A 173 1.11 7.88 -25.91
C ASN A 173 1.05 7.60 -24.39
N TRP A 174 2.01 6.87 -23.81
CA TRP A 174 2.03 6.60 -22.36
C TRP A 174 2.62 7.76 -21.56
N SER A 175 3.53 8.54 -22.16
CA SER A 175 3.90 9.88 -21.67
C SER A 175 2.75 10.90 -21.82
N GLY A 176 1.77 10.62 -22.71
CA GLY A 176 0.64 11.49 -23.01
C GLY A 176 -0.63 11.25 -22.19
N PHE A 177 -0.76 10.14 -21.47
CA PHE A 177 -1.94 9.84 -20.65
C PHE A 177 -1.93 10.52 -19.27
N VAL A 178 -0.81 11.14 -18.89
CA VAL A 178 -0.77 12.16 -17.84
C VAL A 178 -0.90 13.55 -18.48
N LYS A 179 -1.84 13.72 -19.42
CA LYS A 179 -2.43 15.05 -19.64
C LYS A 179 -3.15 15.43 -18.37
N SER A 180 -2.39 16.10 -17.49
CA SER A 180 -2.75 16.65 -16.20
C SER A 180 -4.22 16.47 -15.82
N PHE A 181 -4.49 15.55 -14.90
CA PHE A 181 -5.75 15.51 -14.15
C PHE A 181 -6.13 16.87 -13.53
N PHE A 182 -5.16 17.79 -13.43
CA PHE A 182 -5.27 19.12 -12.83
C PHE A 182 -5.50 20.28 -13.81
N GLY A 183 -5.72 20.01 -15.10
CA GLY A 183 -5.94 21.07 -16.09
C GLY A 183 -4.69 21.91 -16.38
N ARG A 184 -4.14 21.76 -17.59
CA ARG A 184 -3.14 22.66 -18.23
C ARG A 184 -1.79 22.87 -17.55
N ALA A 185 -1.48 22.22 -16.42
CA ALA A 185 -0.09 22.16 -15.98
C ALA A 185 0.57 20.97 -16.70
N GLU A 186 1.14 21.23 -17.88
CA GLU A 186 2.25 20.40 -18.36
C GLU A 186 3.28 20.44 -17.23
N LEU A 187 3.35 19.37 -16.42
CA LEU A 187 4.59 19.10 -15.71
C LEU A 187 5.63 19.10 -16.83
N PRO A 188 6.68 19.95 -16.77
CA PRO A 188 7.74 19.87 -17.75
C PRO A 188 8.36 18.50 -17.58
N THR A 189 7.85 17.52 -18.32
CA THR A 189 8.60 16.34 -18.70
C THR A 189 9.78 16.95 -19.40
N SER A 190 10.89 17.05 -18.68
CA SER A 190 12.14 17.48 -19.29
C SER A 190 12.28 16.59 -20.52
N PRO A 191 12.38 17.14 -21.75
CA PRO A 191 12.44 16.34 -22.95
C PRO A 191 13.53 15.28 -22.77
N GLY A 192 13.15 14.00 -22.77
CA GLY A 192 14.07 12.87 -22.53
C GLY A 192 13.97 12.18 -21.16
N ARG A 193 13.01 12.50 -20.29
CA ARG A 193 12.66 11.64 -19.15
C ARG A 193 11.40 10.84 -19.46
N ASP A 194 11.58 9.65 -20.03
CA ASP A 194 10.55 8.62 -20.05
C ASP A 194 10.38 8.09 -18.62
N GLU A 195 9.66 8.85 -17.78
CA GLU A 195 9.42 8.45 -16.41
C GLU A 195 8.39 7.31 -16.38
N PHE A 196 8.86 6.11 -16.05
CA PHE A 196 8.01 4.96 -15.80
C PHE A 196 6.95 5.27 -14.74
N LEU A 197 5.69 5.12 -15.13
CA LEU A 197 4.51 5.25 -14.27
C LEU A 197 3.92 3.87 -14.01
N LEU A 198 3.66 3.59 -12.74
CA LEU A 198 2.97 2.39 -12.34
C LEU A 198 1.45 2.58 -12.54
N PRO A 199 0.76 1.69 -13.26
CA PRO A 199 -0.68 1.80 -13.47
C PRO A 199 -1.49 1.67 -12.16
N HIS A 200 -2.68 2.26 -12.12
CA HIS A 200 -3.62 2.01 -11.02
C HIS A 200 -4.01 0.52 -10.97
N GLY A 201 -4.18 -0.02 -9.76
CA GLY A 201 -4.45 -1.44 -9.56
C GLY A 201 -3.22 -2.35 -9.66
N CYS A 202 -2.02 -1.78 -9.88
CA CYS A 202 -0.75 -2.51 -9.90
C CYS A 202 0.05 -2.27 -8.61
N PHE A 203 1.08 -3.09 -8.41
CA PHE A 203 2.14 -2.83 -7.46
C PHE A 203 3.51 -3.14 -8.06
N LEU A 204 4.55 -2.46 -7.58
CA LEU A 204 5.95 -2.77 -7.90
C LEU A 204 6.63 -3.37 -6.67
N ALA A 205 7.23 -4.53 -6.83
CA ALA A 205 8.00 -5.22 -5.81
C ALA A 205 9.42 -4.63 -5.66
N THR A 206 9.89 -4.43 -4.43
CA THR A 206 11.28 -4.05 -4.15
C THR A 206 11.83 -4.85 -2.98
N GLU A 207 13.16 -5.05 -2.94
CA GLU A 207 13.81 -5.46 -1.69
C GLU A 207 13.65 -4.37 -0.62
N SER A 208 13.73 -4.77 0.65
CA SER A 208 13.71 -3.83 1.77
C SER A 208 15.12 -3.28 2.07
N PRO A 209 15.40 -1.98 1.84
CA PRO A 209 16.65 -1.35 2.26
C PRO A 209 16.58 -0.82 3.69
N GLY A 210 17.73 -0.44 4.23
CA GLY A 210 17.82 0.30 5.50
C GLY A 210 17.15 -0.43 6.67
N LYS A 211 16.35 0.31 7.47
CA LYS A 211 15.63 -0.25 8.63
C LYS A 211 14.49 -1.19 8.23
N LEU A 212 13.97 -1.05 7.01
CA LEU A 212 12.91 -1.94 6.54
C LEU A 212 13.40 -3.37 6.39
N ARG A 213 14.70 -3.60 6.11
CA ARG A 213 15.25 -4.95 5.97
C ARG A 213 15.02 -5.83 7.19
N SER A 214 15.14 -5.26 8.39
CA SER A 214 14.90 -6.01 9.64
C SER A 214 13.42 -6.18 9.97
N LEU A 215 12.56 -5.30 9.46
CA LEU A 215 11.12 -5.30 9.77
C LEU A 215 10.30 -6.10 8.75
N TYR A 216 10.75 -6.10 7.49
CA TYR A 216 10.10 -6.68 6.32
C TYR A 216 11.16 -7.36 5.46
N PRO A 217 11.72 -8.49 5.92
CA PRO A 217 12.88 -9.12 5.28
C PRO A 217 12.61 -9.53 3.83
N GLU A 218 11.36 -9.81 3.49
CA GLU A 218 11.00 -10.27 2.16
C GLU A 218 10.70 -9.13 1.18
N GLY A 219 10.48 -7.89 1.61
CA GLY A 219 10.43 -6.73 0.70
C GLY A 219 9.30 -5.73 0.95
N VAL A 220 9.11 -4.85 -0.01
CA VAL A 220 8.05 -3.83 -0.03
C VAL A 220 7.26 -3.92 -1.35
N LEU A 221 5.93 -3.85 -1.27
CA LEU A 221 5.01 -3.76 -2.41
C LEU A 221 4.55 -2.30 -2.55
N HIS A 222 5.02 -1.62 -3.59
CA HIS A 222 4.59 -0.26 -3.89
C HIS A 222 3.28 -0.29 -4.67
N ALA A 223 2.16 -0.33 -3.95
CA ALA A 223 0.81 -0.39 -4.48
C ALA A 223 0.31 0.98 -4.92
N VAL A 224 -0.32 1.05 -6.09
CA VAL A 224 -0.86 2.30 -6.65
C VAL A 224 -2.34 2.12 -6.94
N VAL A 225 -3.17 2.91 -6.26
CA VAL A 225 -4.63 2.93 -6.45
C VAL A 225 -5.09 4.26 -7.04
N ALA A 226 -6.26 4.25 -7.68
CA ALA A 226 -6.87 5.45 -8.24
C ALA A 226 -7.31 6.43 -7.14
N TYR A 227 -7.47 7.72 -7.48
CA TYR A 227 -8.13 8.67 -6.58
C TYR A 227 -9.64 8.46 -6.63
N HIS A 228 -10.30 8.47 -5.48
CA HIS A 228 -11.75 8.23 -5.32
C HIS A 228 -12.62 9.06 -6.29
N ASN A 229 -12.27 10.34 -6.50
CA ASN A 229 -13.07 11.24 -7.34
C ASN A 229 -12.50 11.42 -8.76
N SER A 230 -11.45 10.68 -9.13
CA SER A 230 -10.78 10.86 -10.42
C SER A 230 -11.34 10.01 -11.54
N ARG A 231 -11.91 8.86 -11.21
CA ARG A 231 -12.36 7.88 -12.20
C ARG A 231 -13.64 7.20 -11.73
N PRO A 232 -14.58 6.86 -12.63
CA PRO A 232 -15.81 6.16 -12.25
C PRO A 232 -15.55 4.72 -11.76
N ASP A 233 -14.42 4.12 -12.15
CA ASP A 233 -14.02 2.73 -11.87
C ASP A 233 -12.98 2.61 -10.73
N TRP A 234 -12.83 3.64 -9.89
CA TRP A 234 -11.81 3.69 -8.85
C TRP A 234 -11.87 2.51 -7.86
N GLU A 235 -13.07 2.02 -7.52
CA GLU A 235 -13.29 0.83 -6.68
C GLU A 235 -12.62 -0.41 -7.26
N GLY A 236 -12.76 -0.59 -8.58
CA GLY A 236 -12.16 -1.69 -9.33
C GLY A 236 -10.64 -1.70 -9.20
N PHE A 237 -9.99 -0.55 -9.23
CA PHE A 237 -8.54 -0.46 -9.04
C PHE A 237 -8.08 -0.80 -7.63
N VAL A 238 -8.84 -0.39 -6.60
CA VAL A 238 -8.51 -0.74 -5.20
C VAL A 238 -8.63 -2.25 -5.01
N LYS A 239 -9.75 -2.86 -5.45
CA LYS A 239 -9.95 -4.31 -5.37
C LYS A 239 -8.91 -5.07 -6.17
N ALA A 240 -8.63 -4.66 -7.41
CA ALA A 240 -7.61 -5.28 -8.25
C ALA A 240 -6.24 -5.31 -7.57
N CYS A 241 -5.85 -4.22 -6.90
CA CYS A 241 -4.59 -4.16 -6.18
C CYS A 241 -4.52 -5.20 -5.05
N TYR A 242 -5.57 -5.30 -4.21
CA TYR A 242 -5.63 -6.33 -3.16
C TYR A 242 -5.66 -7.75 -3.71
N LYS A 243 -6.47 -8.01 -4.75
CA LYS A 243 -6.55 -9.34 -5.37
C LYS A 243 -5.19 -9.79 -5.90
N ARG A 244 -4.44 -8.88 -6.55
CA ARG A 244 -3.08 -9.18 -7.01
C ARG A 244 -2.09 -9.41 -5.87
N ILE A 245 -2.12 -8.59 -4.81
CA ILE A 245 -1.26 -8.83 -3.64
C ILE A 245 -1.55 -10.21 -3.02
N LEU A 246 -2.83 -10.56 -2.89
CA LEU A 246 -3.24 -11.87 -2.37
C LEU A 246 -2.78 -13.01 -3.29
N ARG A 247 -3.12 -12.96 -4.58
CA ARG A 247 -2.82 -14.04 -5.54
C ARG A 247 -1.33 -14.15 -5.85
N ASP A 248 -0.65 -13.04 -6.13
CA ASP A 248 0.71 -13.06 -6.66
C ASP A 248 1.77 -13.18 -5.55
N VAL A 249 1.43 -12.81 -4.31
CA VAL A 249 2.40 -12.73 -3.20
C VAL A 249 2.04 -13.67 -2.06
N LEU A 250 0.81 -13.61 -1.55
CA LEU A 250 0.45 -14.36 -0.33
C LEU A 250 0.00 -15.79 -0.63
N LEU A 251 -0.66 -16.01 -1.77
CA LEU A 251 -1.30 -17.24 -2.21
C LEU A 251 -0.92 -17.63 -3.67
N PRO A 252 0.38 -17.67 -4.01
CA PRO A 252 0.84 -17.92 -5.39
C PRO A 252 0.38 -19.25 -5.97
N ASP A 253 0.07 -20.23 -5.12
CA ASP A 253 -0.32 -21.57 -5.55
C ASP A 253 -1.71 -21.59 -6.23
N ILE A 254 -2.60 -20.64 -5.90
CA ILE A 254 -3.94 -20.52 -6.52
C ILE A 254 -3.84 -20.18 -8.03
N ASN A 255 -2.79 -19.45 -8.43
CA ASN A 255 -2.63 -19.06 -9.84
C ASN A 255 -2.04 -20.18 -10.71
N SER A 256 -1.32 -21.14 -10.10
CA SER A 256 -0.54 -22.13 -10.85
C SER A 256 -1.42 -23.19 -11.52
N SER A 257 -2.60 -23.46 -10.98
CA SER A 257 -3.58 -24.43 -11.47
C SER A 257 -4.35 -23.96 -12.72
N ASN A 258 -4.58 -22.65 -12.85
CA ASN A 258 -5.48 -22.09 -13.86
C ASN A 258 -4.76 -21.62 -15.15
N ASN A 259 -3.45 -21.39 -15.10
CA ASN A 259 -2.73 -20.75 -16.21
C ASN A 259 -2.43 -21.69 -17.38
N ASP A 260 -2.38 -23.01 -17.17
CA ASP A 260 -1.97 -23.94 -18.22
C ASP A 260 -3.04 -24.19 -19.29
N ASN A 261 -4.32 -23.84 -19.03
CA ASN A 261 -5.42 -24.15 -19.96
C ASN A 261 -6.30 -22.95 -20.36
N ASN A 262 -6.11 -21.76 -19.79
CA ASN A 262 -7.13 -20.70 -19.87
C ASN A 262 -6.66 -19.33 -20.39
N ASN A 263 -5.60 -19.28 -21.20
CA ASN A 263 -5.17 -18.05 -21.90
C ASN A 263 -6.26 -17.37 -22.77
N ASN A 264 -7.44 -17.98 -22.93
CA ASN A 264 -8.56 -17.42 -23.70
C ASN A 264 -9.75 -16.95 -22.86
N ASN A 265 -9.79 -17.20 -21.55
CA ASN A 265 -10.86 -16.74 -20.64
C ASN A 265 -10.26 -15.83 -19.57
N GLN A 266 -9.70 -14.68 -19.99
CA GLN A 266 -9.47 -13.58 -19.07
C GLN A 266 -10.85 -13.05 -18.67
N ASP A 267 -11.19 -13.17 -17.38
CA ASP A 267 -12.31 -12.45 -16.77
C ASP A 267 -12.10 -10.96 -16.99
N SER A 268 -12.66 -10.45 -18.09
CA SER A 268 -12.74 -9.04 -18.38
C SER A 268 -13.60 -8.41 -17.30
N LEU A 269 -12.96 -7.72 -16.36
CA LEU A 269 -13.65 -6.87 -15.40
C LEU A 269 -14.62 -5.97 -16.18
N PRO A 270 -15.91 -5.89 -15.78
CA PRO A 270 -16.90 -5.12 -16.53
C PRO A 270 -16.50 -3.64 -16.53
N GLY A 271 -16.11 -3.13 -17.70
CA GLY A 271 -15.62 -1.76 -17.90
C GLY A 271 -14.10 -1.63 -18.11
N ALA A 272 -13.33 -2.71 -17.93
CA ALA A 272 -11.92 -2.79 -18.23
C ALA A 272 -11.69 -3.90 -19.27
N THR A 273 -11.93 -3.60 -20.55
CA THR A 273 -11.19 -4.27 -21.65
C THR A 273 -9.75 -3.78 -21.63
N LEU A 274 -9.06 -4.02 -20.52
CA LEU A 274 -7.61 -4.05 -20.49
C LEU A 274 -7.25 -5.46 -20.96
N ASP A 275 -7.01 -5.59 -22.27
CA ASP A 275 -5.90 -6.45 -22.69
C ASP A 275 -4.79 -6.18 -21.68
N GLN A 276 -4.42 -7.18 -20.86
CA GLN A 276 -3.36 -6.99 -19.86
C GLN A 276 -2.19 -6.39 -20.61
N SER A 277 -1.95 -5.11 -20.33
CA SER A 277 -1.04 -4.36 -21.16
C SER A 277 0.32 -5.07 -21.08
N PRO A 278 1.15 -5.06 -22.13
CA PRO A 278 2.48 -5.65 -22.04
C PRO A 278 3.25 -5.22 -20.78
N LEU A 279 2.97 -4.01 -20.29
CA LEU A 279 3.47 -3.50 -19.02
C LEU A 279 2.98 -4.28 -17.79
N GLU A 280 1.69 -4.59 -17.71
CA GLU A 280 1.14 -5.37 -16.58
C GLU A 280 1.76 -6.77 -16.50
N HIS A 281 1.90 -7.43 -17.66
CA HIS A 281 2.62 -8.70 -17.75
C HIS A 281 4.07 -8.56 -17.29
N ALA A 282 4.78 -7.53 -17.77
CA ALA A 282 6.16 -7.29 -17.38
C ALA A 282 6.30 -7.03 -15.87
N ILE A 283 5.41 -6.21 -15.29
CA ILE A 283 5.35 -5.97 -13.85
C ILE A 283 5.09 -7.27 -13.09
N THR A 284 4.09 -8.05 -13.51
CA THR A 284 3.78 -9.34 -12.87
C THR A 284 5.00 -10.25 -12.89
N ARG A 285 5.68 -10.38 -14.04
CA ARG A 285 6.86 -11.25 -14.14
C ARG A 285 7.99 -10.82 -13.23
N VAL A 286 8.33 -9.52 -13.24
CA VAL A 286 9.38 -8.96 -12.36
C VAL A 286 9.03 -9.16 -10.89
N ASN A 287 7.76 -8.94 -10.50
CA ASN A 287 7.30 -9.17 -9.13
C ASN A 287 7.39 -10.66 -8.75
N THR A 288 6.95 -11.56 -9.64
CA THR A 288 7.02 -13.01 -9.44
C THR A 288 8.46 -13.45 -9.29
N GLU A 289 9.40 -12.98 -10.12
CA GLU A 289 10.81 -13.33 -9.98
C GLU A 289 11.38 -12.95 -8.61
N LEU A 290 10.97 -11.80 -8.06
CA LEU A 290 11.42 -11.38 -6.73
C LEU A 290 10.83 -12.24 -5.61
N PHE A 291 9.54 -12.60 -5.69
CA PHE A 291 8.80 -13.20 -4.58
C PHE A 291 8.53 -14.70 -4.68
N HIS A 292 8.54 -15.30 -5.87
CA HIS A 292 8.18 -16.70 -6.08
C HIS A 292 9.11 -17.68 -5.35
N ARG A 293 10.35 -17.25 -5.06
CA ARG A 293 11.32 -18.02 -4.27
C ARG A 293 11.21 -17.78 -2.76
N ARG A 294 10.39 -16.82 -2.34
CA ARG A 294 10.27 -16.38 -0.95
C ARG A 294 9.06 -17.06 -0.34
N HIS A 295 9.25 -17.74 0.78
CA HIS A 295 8.16 -18.36 1.54
C HIS A 295 7.42 -17.30 2.36
N ILE A 296 6.74 -16.37 1.68
CA ILE A 296 6.04 -15.24 2.31
C ILE A 296 4.86 -15.79 3.11
N LYS A 297 4.86 -15.57 4.42
CA LYS A 297 3.80 -16.01 5.34
C LYS A 297 2.93 -14.85 5.79
N SER A 298 3.38 -13.61 5.63
CA SER A 298 2.70 -12.46 6.19
C SER A 298 2.91 -11.17 5.41
N VAL A 299 1.83 -10.46 5.17
CA VAL A 299 1.80 -9.14 4.51
C VAL A 299 1.15 -8.14 5.47
N ALA A 300 1.81 -7.01 5.70
CA ALA A 300 1.24 -5.87 6.42
C ALA A 300 0.85 -4.78 5.43
N THR A 301 -0.36 -4.23 5.56
CA THR A 301 -0.88 -3.22 4.64
C THR A 301 -1.69 -2.16 5.38
N PRO A 302 -1.63 -0.88 4.97
CA PRO A 302 -2.70 0.06 5.32
C PRO A 302 -3.96 -0.28 4.51
N PHE A 303 -5.08 0.37 4.82
CA PHE A 303 -6.20 0.40 3.89
C PHE A 303 -5.84 1.28 2.68
N LEU A 304 -5.70 0.66 1.51
CA LEU A 304 -5.24 1.32 0.30
C LEU A 304 -6.17 2.47 -0.10
N GLY A 305 -5.59 3.64 -0.34
CA GLY A 305 -6.32 4.84 -0.76
C GLY A 305 -7.00 5.62 0.37
N THR A 306 -7.11 5.08 1.59
CA THR A 306 -7.68 5.79 2.74
C THR A 306 -6.67 6.80 3.28
N GLY A 307 -6.66 7.99 2.72
CA GLY A 307 -5.67 9.03 2.98
C GLY A 307 -5.65 10.02 1.83
N VAL A 308 -4.47 10.24 1.24
CA VAL A 308 -4.26 11.23 0.17
C VAL A 308 -5.03 10.93 -1.13
N ARG A 309 -5.50 9.70 -1.33
CA ARG A 309 -6.36 9.34 -2.47
C ARG A 309 -7.86 9.58 -2.22
N ALA A 310 -8.19 10.05 -1.01
CA ALA A 310 -9.53 10.42 -0.56
C ALA A 310 -10.58 9.30 -0.65
N VAL A 311 -10.16 8.02 -0.59
CA VAL A 311 -11.12 6.92 -0.40
C VAL A 311 -11.62 6.99 1.04
N PRO A 312 -12.93 7.07 1.29
CA PRO A 312 -13.47 7.02 2.65
C PRO A 312 -13.02 5.74 3.37
N LEU A 313 -12.74 5.82 4.67
CA LEU A 313 -12.16 4.69 5.41
C LEU A 313 -13.05 3.44 5.37
N GLU A 314 -14.34 3.58 5.72
CA GLU A 314 -15.34 2.51 5.67
C GLU A 314 -15.36 1.81 4.30
N GLU A 315 -15.29 2.61 3.26
CA GLU A 315 -15.33 2.15 1.89
C GLU A 315 -14.03 1.41 1.49
N GLY A 316 -12.86 1.94 1.87
CA GLY A 316 -11.59 1.25 1.68
C GLY A 316 -11.51 -0.09 2.44
N ILE A 317 -12.13 -0.17 3.63
CA ILE A 317 -12.28 -1.42 4.39
C ILE A 317 -13.20 -2.40 3.66
N ARG A 318 -14.38 -1.94 3.19
CA ARG A 318 -15.33 -2.76 2.43
C ARG A 318 -14.68 -3.40 1.22
N LEU A 319 -13.98 -2.60 0.41
CA LEU A 319 -13.30 -3.08 -0.80
C LEU A 319 -12.18 -4.08 -0.48
N ALA A 320 -11.45 -3.89 0.63
CA ALA A 320 -10.45 -4.85 1.10
C ALA A 320 -11.11 -6.18 1.50
N ALA A 321 -12.20 -6.14 2.27
CA ALA A 321 -12.93 -7.33 2.71
C ALA A 321 -13.53 -8.10 1.53
N GLU A 322 -14.11 -7.41 0.54
CA GLU A 322 -14.62 -8.02 -0.68
C GLU A 322 -13.54 -8.67 -1.51
N ALA A 323 -12.39 -8.01 -1.69
CA ALA A 323 -11.27 -8.58 -2.42
C ALA A 323 -10.75 -9.86 -1.75
N VAL A 324 -10.67 -9.88 -0.41
CA VAL A 324 -10.35 -11.10 0.34
C VAL A 324 -11.40 -12.18 0.11
N LYS A 325 -12.70 -11.87 0.25
CA LYS A 325 -13.80 -12.82 0.05
C LYS A 325 -13.75 -13.46 -1.34
N GLU A 326 -13.55 -12.66 -2.38
CA GLU A 326 -13.45 -13.15 -3.75
C GLU A 326 -12.27 -14.11 -3.94
N VAL A 327 -11.07 -13.75 -3.48
CA VAL A 327 -9.89 -14.62 -3.64
C VAL A 327 -10.01 -15.91 -2.83
N VAL A 328 -10.61 -15.84 -1.63
CA VAL A 328 -10.87 -17.06 -0.83
C VAL A 328 -11.87 -17.96 -1.56
N ALA A 329 -12.97 -17.42 -2.09
CA ALA A 329 -13.99 -18.18 -2.81
C ALA A 329 -13.42 -18.83 -4.10
N GLU A 330 -12.52 -18.14 -4.80
CA GLU A 330 -11.82 -18.68 -5.97
C GLU A 330 -10.98 -19.92 -5.61
N ALA A 331 -10.35 -19.92 -4.44
CA ALA A 331 -9.47 -21.00 -3.98
C ALA A 331 -10.24 -22.25 -3.48
N GLU A 332 -11.45 -22.07 -2.93
CA GLU A 332 -12.27 -23.18 -2.45
C GLU A 332 -12.68 -24.16 -3.56
N GLY A 333 -12.66 -23.72 -4.82
CA GLY A 333 -12.90 -24.57 -6.00
C GLY A 333 -11.82 -25.64 -6.23
N GLU A 334 -10.65 -25.51 -5.61
CA GLU A 334 -9.50 -26.39 -5.86
C GLU A 334 -9.46 -27.60 -4.92
N LYS A 335 -9.68 -28.79 -5.49
CA LYS A 335 -9.56 -30.06 -4.76
C LYS A 335 -8.09 -30.44 -4.59
N ALA A 336 -7.43 -29.93 -3.56
CA ALA A 336 -6.12 -30.45 -3.15
C ALA A 336 -6.25 -31.75 -2.32
N GLU A 337 -5.34 -32.71 -2.53
CA GLU A 337 -5.12 -33.87 -1.66
C GLU A 337 -3.88 -33.64 -0.79
N GLY A 338 -4.02 -33.72 0.53
CA GLY A 338 -2.92 -33.56 1.50
C GLY A 338 -3.27 -32.72 2.73
N THR A 339 -2.48 -32.85 3.79
CA THR A 339 -2.84 -32.44 5.17
C THR A 339 -1.99 -31.28 5.73
N VAL A 340 -1.00 -30.76 4.99
CA VAL A 340 -0.14 -29.69 5.52
C VAL A 340 -0.84 -28.34 5.38
N VAL A 341 -1.22 -27.74 6.50
CA VAL A 341 -1.81 -26.39 6.53
C VAL A 341 -0.72 -25.34 6.72
N VAL A 342 -0.51 -24.50 5.70
CA VAL A 342 0.33 -23.30 5.74
C VAL A 342 -0.51 -22.12 6.19
N LEU A 343 -0.19 -21.56 7.35
CA LEU A 343 -0.83 -20.33 7.83
C LEU A 343 -0.21 -19.11 7.15
N LYS A 344 -1.05 -18.34 6.46
CA LYS A 344 -0.77 -17.04 5.85
C LYS A 344 -1.46 -15.94 6.66
N ARG A 345 -0.86 -14.75 6.75
CA ARG A 345 -1.41 -13.62 7.50
C ARG A 345 -1.50 -12.37 6.62
N LEU A 346 -2.67 -11.74 6.58
CA LEU A 346 -2.85 -10.41 6.01
C LEU A 346 -3.23 -9.45 7.14
N ARG A 347 -2.34 -8.50 7.43
CA ARG A 347 -2.46 -7.61 8.60
C ARG A 347 -2.76 -6.19 8.15
N PHE A 348 -3.95 -5.70 8.45
CA PHE A 348 -4.37 -4.32 8.20
C PHE A 348 -4.03 -3.43 9.39
N SER A 349 -3.29 -2.36 9.15
CA SER A 349 -3.05 -1.34 10.18
C SER A 349 -4.06 -0.20 10.09
N VAL A 350 -4.52 0.24 11.25
CA VAL A 350 -5.25 1.50 11.43
C VAL A 350 -4.54 2.38 12.46
N ARG A 351 -4.76 3.69 12.43
CA ARG A 351 -4.18 4.62 13.41
C ARG A 351 -5.03 4.82 14.67
N GLN A 352 -6.30 4.47 14.60
CA GLN A 352 -7.29 4.77 15.63
C GLN A 352 -8.01 3.49 16.02
N GLU A 353 -8.30 3.33 17.31
CA GLU A 353 -9.00 2.16 17.85
C GLU A 353 -10.43 2.07 17.30
N GLU A 354 -11.08 3.21 17.09
CA GLU A 354 -12.42 3.30 16.51
C GLU A 354 -12.45 2.72 15.09
N SER A 355 -11.35 2.86 14.34
CA SER A 355 -11.22 2.26 13.01
C SER A 355 -11.14 0.74 13.06
N VAL A 356 -10.68 0.15 14.17
CA VAL A 356 -10.70 -1.31 14.37
C VAL A 356 -12.14 -1.80 14.48
N GLN A 357 -12.99 -1.07 15.20
CA GLN A 357 -14.40 -1.44 15.38
C GLN A 357 -15.17 -1.38 14.05
N VAL A 358 -14.94 -0.34 13.26
CA VAL A 358 -15.52 -0.20 11.91
C VAL A 358 -15.05 -1.35 11.01
N ALA A 359 -13.75 -1.67 11.04
CA ALA A 359 -13.24 -2.82 10.30
C ALA A 359 -13.87 -4.12 10.77
N GLU A 360 -14.03 -4.31 12.08
CA GLU A 360 -14.66 -5.49 12.66
C GLU A 360 -16.09 -5.69 12.16
N GLU A 361 -16.89 -4.63 12.18
CA GLU A 361 -18.26 -4.65 11.70
C GLU A 361 -18.34 -5.02 10.21
N ILE A 362 -17.51 -4.38 9.38
CA ILE A 362 -17.53 -4.59 7.93
C ILE A 362 -17.04 -6.00 7.56
N PHE A 363 -15.89 -6.44 8.09
CA PHE A 363 -15.39 -7.79 7.84
C PHE A 363 -16.41 -8.84 8.32
N SER A 364 -16.99 -8.68 9.51
CA SER A 364 -18.01 -9.61 10.00
C SER A 364 -19.24 -9.68 9.10
N LYS A 365 -19.76 -8.53 8.62
CA LYS A 365 -20.88 -8.51 7.67
C LYS A 365 -20.52 -9.18 6.34
N THR A 366 -19.34 -8.90 5.80
CA THR A 366 -18.91 -9.44 4.50
C THR A 366 -18.75 -10.96 4.53
N PHE A 367 -18.28 -11.55 5.64
CA PHE A 367 -18.01 -12.99 5.73
C PHE A 367 -19.14 -13.82 6.36
N VAL A 368 -20.10 -13.21 7.04
CA VAL A 368 -21.29 -13.91 7.60
C VAL A 368 -22.45 -13.93 6.59
N ALA A 369 -22.52 -12.96 5.67
CA ALA A 369 -23.50 -12.89 4.59
C ALA A 369 -23.11 -13.78 3.40
#